data_AF-A0A183KX64-F1
#
_entry.id   AF-A0A183KX64-F1
#
_cell.length_a   1.000
_cell.length_b   1.000
_cell.length_c   1.000
_cell.angle_alpha   90.00
_cell.angle_beta   90.00
_cell.angle_gamma   90.00
#
_symmetry.space_group_name_H-M   'P 1'
#
loop_
_entity.id
_entity.type
_entity.pdbx_description
1 polymer ?
#
loop_
_entity_poly.entity_id
_entity_poly.type
_entity_poly.pdbx_seq_one_letter_code
_entity_poly.pdbx_strand_id
1 'polypeptide(L)'
;MIYCFPDGNSSIPLKIVDIGSGLGYLSNYIGYHLILKYGDLFTEPQIIAVECDEGLHLKALTNLSQYNSIFQVKSLTSVVKRLLFRVESTNLDLLQT
;
A
#
# COMPACT_ATOMS: atom_id res chain seq x y z
N MET A 1 5.05 -1.57 -10.20
CA MET A 1 4.75 -2.97 -10.59
C MET A 1 3.92 -3.58 -9.47
N ILE A 2 2.81 -4.27 -9.78
CA ILE A 2 1.91 -4.82 -8.76
C ILE A 2 2.12 -6.34 -8.61
N TYR A 3 2.31 -6.79 -7.37
CA TYR A 3 2.36 -8.20 -7.01
C TYR A 3 1.17 -8.59 -6.13
N CYS A 4 0.62 -9.78 -6.38
CA CYS A 4 -0.52 -10.35 -5.66
C CYS A 4 -0.12 -11.71 -5.08
N PHE A 5 -0.36 -11.92 -3.78
CA PHE A 5 -0.04 -13.18 -3.10
C PHE A 5 -1.31 -13.87 -2.59
N PRO A 6 -1.55 -15.15 -2.93
CA PRO A 6 -2.58 -15.95 -2.29
C PRO A 6 -2.04 -16.53 -0.98
N ASP A 7 -2.82 -16.45 0.09
CA ASP A 7 -2.55 -17.16 1.34
C ASP A 7 -3.16 -18.58 1.28
N GLY A 8 -2.51 -19.53 1.95
CA GLY A 8 -2.65 -20.97 1.69
C GLY A 8 -3.85 -21.72 2.30
N ASN A 9 -4.94 -21.07 2.79
CA ASN A 9 -6.00 -21.85 3.47
C ASN A 9 -7.46 -21.30 3.58
N SER A 10 -7.97 -20.52 2.61
CA SER A 10 -9.37 -20.06 2.50
C SER A 10 -9.55 -19.18 1.24
N SER A 11 -10.76 -18.68 1.04
CA SER A 11 -11.15 -17.58 0.14
C SER A 11 -10.52 -16.21 0.50
N ILE A 12 -9.18 -16.13 0.67
CA ILE A 12 -8.42 -15.22 1.58
C ILE A 12 -8.10 -13.81 1.04
N PRO A 13 -7.85 -12.81 1.94
CA PRO A 13 -7.46 -11.46 1.59
C PRO A 13 -6.21 -11.36 0.72
N LEU A 14 -6.35 -10.55 -0.31
CA LEU A 14 -5.35 -10.25 -1.32
C LEU A 14 -4.34 -9.23 -0.77
N LYS A 15 -3.08 -9.63 -0.59
CA LYS A 15 -1.98 -8.67 -0.40
C LYS A 15 -1.51 -8.13 -1.75
N ILE A 16 -1.56 -6.81 -1.90
CA ILE A 16 -1.12 -6.08 -3.09
C ILE A 16 0.13 -5.28 -2.71
N VAL A 17 1.23 -5.47 -3.45
CA VAL A 17 2.43 -4.66 -3.29
C VAL A 17 2.64 -3.80 -4.52
N ASP A 18 2.64 -2.47 -4.34
CA ASP A 18 2.86 -1.47 -5.38
C ASP A 18 4.26 -0.87 -5.23
N ILE A 19 5.21 -1.36 -6.03
CA ILE A 19 6.61 -0.92 -6.01
C ILE A 19 6.81 0.23 -7.01
N GLY A 20 7.45 1.31 -6.55
CA GLY A 20 7.56 2.56 -7.29
C GLY A 20 6.24 3.32 -7.28
N SER A 21 5.61 3.41 -6.11
CA SER A 21 4.23 3.89 -5.97
C SER A 21 4.06 5.39 -6.27
N GLY A 22 5.15 6.15 -6.39
CA GLY A 22 5.16 7.56 -6.75
C GLY A 22 4.27 8.39 -5.81
N LEU A 23 3.39 9.20 -6.40
CA LEU A 23 2.43 10.03 -5.65
C LEU A 23 1.29 9.23 -5.01
N GLY A 24 1.21 7.93 -5.27
CA GLY A 24 0.31 7.04 -4.53
C GLY A 24 -1.12 6.94 -5.03
N TYR A 25 -1.44 7.49 -6.20
CA TYR A 25 -2.81 7.50 -6.74
C TYR A 25 -3.36 6.10 -6.99
N LEU A 26 -2.55 5.18 -7.54
CA LEU A 26 -2.98 3.82 -7.87
C LEU A 26 -3.32 3.02 -6.61
N SER A 27 -2.40 3.00 -5.64
CA SER A 27 -2.61 2.33 -4.36
C SER A 27 -3.81 2.91 -3.58
N ASN A 28 -3.99 4.24 -3.58
CA ASN A 28 -5.16 4.86 -2.97
C ASN A 28 -6.46 4.47 -3.68
N TYR A 29 -6.48 4.48 -5.01
CA TYR A 29 -7.65 4.11 -5.81
C TYR A 29 -8.08 2.67 -5.56
N ILE A 30 -7.13 1.72 -5.57
CA ILE A 30 -7.42 0.32 -5.28
C ILE A 30 -7.90 0.17 -3.82
N GLY A 31 -7.26 0.85 -2.88
CA GLY A 31 -7.64 0.82 -1.46
C GLY A 31 -9.07 1.30 -1.24
N TYR A 32 -9.49 2.34 -1.95
CA TYR A 32 -10.85 2.84 -1.91
C TYR A 32 -11.87 1.78 -2.37
N HIS A 33 -11.59 1.11 -3.49
CA HIS A 33 -12.46 0.04 -3.98
C HIS A 33 -12.51 -1.18 -3.06
N LEU A 34 -11.39 -1.51 -2.41
CA LEU A 34 -11.34 -2.55 -1.39
C LEU A 34 -12.23 -2.19 -0.19
N ILE A 35 -12.22 -0.94 0.26
CA ILE A 35 -13.11 -0.46 1.32
C ILE A 35 -14.57 -0.56 0.89
N LEU A 36 -14.92 -0.13 -0.32
CA LEU A 36 -16.30 -0.22 -0.81
C LEU A 36 -16.81 -1.65 -0.88
N LYS A 37 -15.96 -2.59 -1.33
CA LYS A 37 -16.37 -3.97 -1.58
C LYS A 37 -16.32 -4.84 -0.33
N TYR A 38 -15.37 -4.59 0.56
CA TYR A 38 -15.06 -5.50 1.66
C TYR A 38 -15.05 -4.83 3.04
N GLY A 39 -15.14 -3.49 3.13
CA GLY A 39 -15.38 -2.71 4.34
C GLY A 39 -14.55 -3.12 5.55
N ASP A 40 -15.12 -4.02 6.37
CA ASP A 40 -14.59 -4.46 7.66
C ASP A 40 -14.05 -5.89 7.67
N LEU A 41 -14.02 -6.58 6.53
CA LEU A 41 -13.42 -7.90 6.41
C LEU A 41 -11.90 -7.90 6.66
N PHE A 42 -11.24 -6.75 6.50
CA PHE A 42 -9.79 -6.63 6.70
C PHE A 42 -9.46 -6.12 8.09
N THR A 43 -8.66 -6.91 8.81
CA THR A 43 -8.08 -6.57 10.12
C THR A 43 -6.73 -5.86 10.00
N GLU A 44 -6.13 -5.86 8.81
CA GLU A 44 -4.85 -5.23 8.51
C GLU A 44 -4.79 -4.64 7.09
N PRO A 45 -3.84 -3.72 6.79
CA PRO A 45 -3.69 -3.14 5.47
C PRO A 45 -3.41 -4.19 4.39
N GLN A 46 -4.17 -4.15 3.30
CA GLN A 46 -4.06 -5.10 2.19
C GLN A 46 -3.12 -4.60 1.09
N ILE A 47 -2.89 -3.29 1.01
CA ILE A 47 -2.00 -2.68 0.03
C ILE A 47 -0.76 -2.16 0.73
N ILE A 48 0.41 -2.55 0.23
CA ILE A 48 1.71 -2.03 0.64
C ILE A 48 2.27 -1.24 -0.54
N ALA A 49 2.31 0.08 -0.40
CA ALA A 49 2.85 0.99 -1.40
C ALA A 49 4.28 1.39 -1.02
N VAL A 50 5.24 1.07 -1.89
CA VAL A 50 6.66 1.27 -1.65
C VAL A 50 7.19 2.36 -2.57
N GLU A 51 7.91 3.30 -1.99
CA GLU A 51 8.61 4.37 -2.71
C GLU A 51 10.02 4.51 -2.14
N CYS A 52 11.00 4.86 -2.97
CA CYS A 52 12.38 5.10 -2.55
C CYS A 52 12.75 6.58 -2.52
N ASP A 53 12.06 7.42 -3.30
CA ASP A 53 12.21 8.87 -3.24
C ASP A 53 11.44 9.47 -2.04
N GLU A 54 12.16 10.14 -1.14
CA GLU A 54 11.58 10.72 0.07
C GLU A 54 10.58 11.84 -0.24
N GLY A 55 10.84 12.66 -1.25
CA GLY A 55 9.97 13.75 -1.64
C GLY A 55 8.62 13.25 -2.17
N LEU A 56 8.64 12.21 -3.01
CA LEU A 56 7.44 11.54 -3.49
C LEU A 56 6.72 10.80 -2.35
N HIS A 57 7.45 10.12 -1.48
CA HIS A 57 6.87 9.43 -0.33
C HIS A 57 6.09 10.37 0.59
N LEU A 58 6.67 11.52 0.96
CA LEU A 58 6.02 12.52 1.80
C LEU A 58 4.75 13.09 1.13
N LYS A 59 4.83 13.43 -0.16
CA LYS A 59 3.65 13.89 -0.93
C LYS A 59 2.57 12.81 -0.98
N ALA A 60 2.97 11.54 -1.12
CA ALA A 60 2.03 10.44 -1.18
C ALA A 60 1.38 10.13 0.18
N LEU A 61 2.07 10.35 1.30
CA LEU A 61 1.47 10.31 2.65
C LEU A 61 0.41 11.40 2.81
N THR A 62 0.68 12.62 2.35
CA THR A 62 -0.31 13.71 2.32
C THR A 62 -1.51 13.34 1.44
N ASN A 63 -1.27 12.81 0.23
CA ASN A 63 -2.35 12.35 -0.64
C ASN A 63 -3.18 11.22 -0.01
N LEU A 64 -2.57 10.34 0.78
CA LEU A 64 -3.26 9.25 1.48
C LEU A 64 -4.19 9.77 2.59
N SER A 65 -3.77 10.78 3.34
CA SER A 65 -4.58 11.37 4.41
C SER A 65 -5.67 12.31 3.89
N GLN A 66 -5.42 12.97 2.75
CA GLN A 66 -6.35 13.91 2.13
C GLN A 66 -7.31 13.29 1.13
N TYR A 67 -7.14 12.01 0.79
CA TYR A 67 -8.05 11.33 -0.13
C TYR A 67 -9.43 11.23 0.53
N ASN A 68 -10.29 12.20 0.19
CA ASN A 68 -11.65 12.33 0.68
C ASN A 68 -12.60 11.97 -0.46
N SER A 69 -12.98 10.69 -0.54
CA SER A 69 -14.18 10.34 -1.30
C SER A 69 -15.41 10.64 -0.44
N ILE A 70 -16.44 11.27 -1.03
CA ILE A 70 -17.72 11.59 -0.38
C ILE A 70 -18.37 10.35 0.28
N PHE A 71 -17.98 9.14 -0.16
CA PHE A 71 -18.54 7.87 0.29
C PHE A 71 -17.63 7.08 1.24
N GLN A 72 -16.55 7.69 1.74
CA GLN A 72 -15.56 6.97 2.52
C GLN A 72 -15.97 6.84 3.99
N VAL A 73 -16.48 5.66 4.36
CA VAL A 73 -16.88 5.33 5.74
C VAL A 73 -15.68 4.89 6.62
N LYS A 74 -14.55 4.54 5.98
CA LYS A 74 -13.35 4.00 6.63
C LYS A 74 -12.08 4.66 6.09
N SER A 75 -11.13 4.99 6.97
CA SER A 75 -9.87 5.63 6.56
C SER A 75 -9.08 4.74 5.59
N LEU A 76 -8.50 5.36 4.55
CA LEU A 76 -7.63 4.66 3.59
C LEU A 76 -6.37 4.10 4.25
N THR A 77 -5.89 4.73 5.33
CA THR A 77 -4.75 4.24 6.11
C THR A 77 -5.02 2.88 6.77
N SER A 78 -6.28 2.47 6.90
CA SER A 78 -6.62 1.13 7.40
C SER A 78 -6.40 0.03 6.36
N VAL A 79 -6.31 0.37 5.07
CA VAL A 79 -6.19 -0.59 3.96
C VAL A 79 -4.91 -0.40 3.16
N VAL A 80 -4.34 0.81 3.14
CA VAL A 80 -3.08 1.15 2.46
C VAL A 80 -2.02 1.50 3.50
N LYS A 81 -0.92 0.74 3.49
CA LYS A 81 0.32 1.02 4.22
C LYS A 81 1.37 1.56 3.26
N ARG A 82 2.03 2.65 3.61
CA ARG A 82 3.16 3.19 2.84
C ARG A 82 4.48 2.85 3.51
N LEU A 83 5.48 2.51 2.70
CA LEU A 83 6.85 2.26 3.13
C LEU A 83 7.80 3.12 2.31
N LEU A 84 8.72 3.81 2.99
CA LEU A 84 9.89 4.42 2.38
C LEU A 84 11.00 3.36 2.37
N PHE A 85 11.36 2.88 1.20
CA PHE A 85 12.44 1.92 1.04
C PHE A 85 13.75 2.66 0.79
N ARG A 86 14.74 2.44 1.67
CA ARG A 86 16.10 2.93 1.49
C ARG A 86 17.04 1.74 1.44
N VAL A 87 17.95 1.77 0.46
CA VAL A 87 19.08 0.84 0.45
C VAL A 87 20.10 1.42 1.44
N GLU A 88 20.14 0.86 2.65
CA GLU A 88 21.27 1.05 3.54
C GLU A 88 22.42 0.13 3.09
N SER A 89 23.67 0.48 3.37
CA SER A 89 24.84 -0.34 2.98
C SER A 89 24.75 -1.78 3.49
N THR A 90 24.08 -1.98 4.62
CA THR A 90 23.75 -3.29 5.22
C THR A 90 22.77 -4.14 4.41
N ASN A 91 21.97 -3.54 3.51
CA ASN A 91 20.98 -4.22 2.69
C ASN A 91 21.56 -4.73 1.35
N LEU A 92 22.76 -4.27 0.98
CA LEU A 92 23.46 -4.67 -0.25
C LEU A 92 24.24 -5.99 -0.06
N ASP A 93 24.79 -6.23 1.12
CA ASP A 93 25.56 -7.45 1.42
C ASP A 93 24.71 -8.73 1.30
N LEU A 94 23.39 -8.63 1.48
CA LEU A 94 22.44 -9.75 1.35
C LEU A 94 22.11 -10.13 -0.10
N LEU A 95 22.45 -9.30 -1.09
CA LEU A 95 22.17 -9.53 -2.51
C LEU A 95 23.39 -10.03 -3.30
N GLN A 96 24.54 -10.19 -2.64
CA GLN A 96 25.81 -10.62 -3.27
C GLN A 96 26.20 -12.08 -2.99
N THR A 97 25.35 -12.87 -2.32
CA THR A 97 25.53 -14.33 -2.13
C THR A 97 24.67 -15.13 -3.08
#